data_AF-A0A1E7I347-F1
#
_entry.id   AF-A0A1E7I347-F1
#
_cell.length_a   1.000
_cell.length_b   1.000
_cell.length_c   1.000
_cell.angle_alpha   90.00
_cell.angle_beta   90.00
_cell.angle_gamma   90.00
#
_symmetry.space_group_name_H-M   'P 1'
#
loop_
_entity.id
_entity.type
_entity.pdbx_description
1 polymer ?
#
loop_
_entity_poly.entity_id
_entity_poly.type
_entity_poly.pdbx_seq_one_letter_code
_entity_poly.pdbx_strand_id
1 'polypeptide(L)'
;MLPKIDRKTYAPFLERLKIIYSAMDKKYQEAADYYNFHCTGCDDNCCFTRFYHHTLLEYLYIREGYNTLVNEKKVEVKHGALEICRKTREADEKGAPVRLMCPLNVNNLCLIYTYRPMICRLHGIPHILQGPGQGVFYASGCEVFTEQCQEKERFKFDRTPFYMEMAELEKELKQVVGMTQKIKMTVAQMSATF
;
A
#
# COMPACT_ATOMS: atom_id res chain seq x y z
N MET A 1 9.82 -12.75 14.18
CA MET A 1 9.49 -13.43 12.91
C MET A 1 8.00 -13.69 12.91
N LEU A 2 7.26 -13.39 11.82
CA LEU A 2 5.83 -13.69 11.76
C LEU A 2 5.63 -15.21 11.77
N PRO A 3 4.57 -15.73 12.43
CA PRO A 3 4.31 -17.16 12.45
C PRO A 3 4.09 -17.68 11.02
N LYS A 4 4.46 -18.95 10.78
CA LYS A 4 4.16 -19.61 9.51
C LYS A 4 2.67 -19.95 9.49
N ILE A 5 1.90 -19.20 8.72
CA ILE A 5 0.46 -19.39 8.55
C ILE A 5 0.24 -20.18 7.26
N ASP A 6 -0.53 -21.27 7.33
CA ASP A 6 -0.93 -22.06 6.16
C ASP A 6 -1.78 -21.20 5.21
N ARG A 7 -1.47 -21.26 3.91
CA ARG A 7 -2.22 -20.59 2.85
C ARG A 7 -3.70 -20.94 2.87
N LYS A 8 -4.05 -22.18 3.20
CA LYS A 8 -5.46 -22.62 3.31
C LYS A 8 -6.24 -21.80 4.35
N THR A 9 -5.57 -21.35 5.41
CA THR A 9 -6.18 -20.54 6.47
C THR A 9 -6.50 -19.13 6.02
N TYR A 10 -5.60 -18.48 5.26
CA TYR A 10 -5.78 -17.08 4.87
C TYR A 10 -6.33 -16.86 3.46
N ALA A 11 -6.33 -17.87 2.59
CA ALA A 11 -6.81 -17.72 1.21
C ALA A 11 -8.25 -17.17 1.09
N PRO A 12 -9.24 -17.59 1.91
CA PRO A 12 -10.58 -17.00 1.86
C PRO A 12 -10.61 -15.49 2.18
N PHE A 13 -9.72 -15.04 3.07
CA PHE A 13 -9.57 -13.62 3.41
C PHE A 13 -8.98 -12.83 2.24
N LEU A 14 -8.08 -13.43 1.45
CA LEU A 14 -7.55 -12.78 0.25
C LEU A 14 -8.62 -12.62 -0.84
N GLU A 15 -9.55 -13.56 -0.97
CA GLU A 15 -10.66 -13.39 -1.93
C GLU A 15 -11.59 -12.25 -1.51
N ARG A 16 -11.88 -12.13 -0.21
CA ARG A 16 -12.63 -10.97 0.34
C ARG A 16 -11.86 -9.67 0.18
N LEU A 17 -10.54 -9.68 0.38
CA LEU A 17 -9.66 -8.53 0.15
C LEU A 17 -9.73 -8.04 -1.30
N LYS A 18 -9.72 -8.95 -2.27
CA LYS A 18 -9.82 -8.60 -3.70
C LYS A 18 -11.13 -7.89 -4.02
N ILE A 19 -12.23 -8.25 -3.37
CA ILE A 19 -13.53 -7.57 -3.54
C ILE A 19 -13.42 -6.11 -3.04
N ILE A 20 -12.86 -5.91 -1.85
CA ILE A 20 -12.62 -4.57 -1.27
C ILE A 20 -11.71 -3.76 -2.21
N TYR A 21 -10.62 -4.36 -2.68
CA TYR A 21 -9.67 -3.71 -3.58
C TYR A 21 -10.27 -3.37 -4.94
N SER A 22 -11.13 -4.23 -5.48
CA SER A 22 -11.86 -3.91 -6.72
C SER A 22 -12.81 -2.72 -6.52
N ALA A 23 -13.45 -2.60 -5.37
CA ALA A 23 -14.29 -1.45 -5.05
C ALA A 23 -13.46 -0.16 -4.87
N MET A 24 -12.28 -0.25 -4.23
CA MET A 24 -11.32 0.84 -4.13
C MET A 24 -10.83 1.31 -5.50
N ASP A 25 -10.40 0.38 -6.35
CA ASP A 25 -9.89 0.69 -7.69
C ASP A 25 -10.99 1.34 -8.55
N LYS A 26 -12.24 0.85 -8.45
CA LYS A 26 -13.40 1.48 -9.11
C LYS A 26 -13.64 2.91 -8.62
N LYS A 27 -13.67 3.14 -7.31
CA LYS A 27 -13.89 4.49 -6.75
C LYS A 27 -12.74 5.45 -7.04
N TYR A 28 -11.51 4.93 -7.07
CA TYR A 28 -10.36 5.70 -7.52
C TYR A 28 -10.52 6.12 -8.98
N GLN A 29 -10.94 5.20 -9.86
CA GLN A 29 -11.15 5.51 -11.27
C GLN A 29 -12.25 6.55 -11.47
N GLU A 30 -13.39 6.43 -10.77
CA GLU A 30 -14.45 7.45 -10.79
C GLU A 30 -13.92 8.84 -10.41
N ALA A 31 -13.07 8.92 -9.38
CA ALA A 31 -12.44 10.17 -8.97
C ALA A 31 -11.44 10.68 -10.01
N ALA A 32 -10.59 9.80 -10.54
CA ALA A 32 -9.60 10.15 -11.57
C ALA A 32 -10.29 10.69 -12.83
N ASP A 33 -11.34 10.01 -13.30
CA ASP A 33 -12.13 10.40 -14.46
C ASP A 33 -12.82 11.75 -14.25
N TYR A 34 -13.38 11.99 -13.06
CA TYR A 34 -13.98 13.28 -12.71
C TYR A 34 -12.98 14.44 -12.86
N TYR A 35 -11.75 14.22 -12.39
CA TYR A 35 -10.69 15.23 -12.52
C TYR A 35 -10.05 15.26 -13.91
N ASN A 36 -10.27 14.25 -14.75
CA ASN A 36 -9.48 13.98 -15.96
C ASN A 36 -7.99 13.82 -15.64
N PHE A 37 -7.71 13.16 -14.52
CA PHE A 37 -6.36 12.96 -13.98
C PHE A 37 -5.74 11.67 -14.52
N HIS A 38 -4.50 11.76 -14.98
CA HIS A 38 -3.71 10.60 -15.39
C HIS A 38 -2.43 10.52 -14.53
N CYS A 39 -2.23 9.36 -13.89
CA CYS A 39 -1.04 9.07 -13.09
C CYS A 39 0.16 8.76 -13.99
N THR A 40 0.57 9.74 -14.79
CA THR A 40 1.66 9.69 -15.77
C THR A 40 2.43 11.01 -15.75
N GLY A 41 3.70 10.99 -16.16
CA GLY A 41 4.54 12.19 -16.20
C GLY A 41 4.97 12.69 -14.82
N CYS A 42 5.06 11.80 -13.83
CA CYS A 42 5.57 12.14 -12.51
C CYS A 42 7.05 11.74 -12.35
N ASP A 43 7.91 12.73 -12.10
CA ASP A 43 9.31 12.48 -11.71
C ASP A 43 9.42 12.05 -10.23
N ASP A 44 8.45 12.46 -9.40
CA ASP A 44 8.31 12.03 -8.02
C ASP A 44 7.35 10.84 -7.90
N ASN A 45 7.85 9.66 -8.27
CA ASN A 45 7.10 8.40 -8.18
C ASN A 45 6.67 8.12 -6.73
N CYS A 46 5.39 7.79 -6.50
CA CYS A 46 4.87 7.46 -5.17
C CYS A 46 5.59 6.28 -4.49
N CYS A 47 6.34 5.48 -5.26
CA CYS A 47 7.19 4.41 -4.75
C CYS A 47 8.45 4.91 -3.99
N PHE A 48 8.79 6.20 -4.07
CA PHE A 48 9.81 6.81 -3.19
C PHE A 48 9.29 7.09 -1.78
N THR A 49 7.97 7.13 -1.59
CA THR A 49 7.37 7.42 -0.29
C THR A 49 7.45 6.20 0.63
N ARG A 50 7.95 6.42 1.86
CA ARG A 50 8.03 5.40 2.89
C ARG A 50 6.68 5.23 3.59
N PHE A 51 5.89 4.25 3.15
CA PHE A 51 4.65 3.87 3.82
C PHE A 51 4.86 2.72 4.80
N TYR A 52 4.20 2.82 5.96
CA TYR A 52 4.07 1.71 6.90
C TYR A 52 2.70 1.05 6.73
N HIS A 53 2.73 -0.27 6.62
CA HIS A 53 1.54 -1.11 6.60
C HIS A 53 1.37 -1.77 7.95
N HIS A 54 0.11 -1.88 8.35
CA HIS A 54 -0.27 -2.27 9.71
C HIS A 54 -1.12 -3.53 9.76
N THR A 55 -1.31 -4.18 8.63
CA THR A 55 -2.18 -5.36 8.49
C THR A 55 -1.36 -6.60 8.14
N LEU A 56 -1.69 -7.72 8.77
CA LEU A 56 -1.21 -9.05 8.40
C LEU A 56 -1.75 -9.42 7.03
N LEU A 57 -2.98 -9.03 6.75
CA LEU A 57 -3.64 -9.32 5.49
C LEU A 57 -2.88 -8.75 4.30
N GLU A 58 -2.42 -7.48 4.35
CA GLU A 58 -1.58 -6.91 3.29
C GLU A 58 -0.22 -7.57 3.20
N TYR A 59 0.40 -7.93 4.33
CA TYR A 59 1.65 -8.70 4.33
C TYR A 59 1.51 -10.02 3.57
N LEU A 60 0.45 -10.77 3.84
CA LEU A 60 0.16 -12.05 3.18
C LEU A 60 -0.17 -11.84 1.69
N TYR A 61 -0.89 -10.78 1.35
CA TYR A 61 -1.25 -10.46 -0.02
C TYR A 61 -0.02 -10.07 -0.86
N ILE A 62 0.86 -9.23 -0.31
CA ILE A 62 2.15 -8.88 -0.95
C ILE A 62 3.00 -10.13 -1.12
N ARG A 63 3.00 -11.05 -0.15
CA ARG A 63 3.71 -12.33 -0.26
C ARG A 63 3.20 -13.19 -1.41
N GLU A 64 1.88 -13.25 -1.64
CA GLU A 64 1.33 -13.95 -2.82
C GLU A 64 1.83 -13.32 -4.12
N GLY A 65 1.85 -11.98 -4.20
CA GLY A 65 2.40 -11.27 -5.35
C GLY A 65 3.90 -11.53 -5.55
N TYR A 66 4.69 -11.47 -4.48
CA TYR A 66 6.11 -11.79 -4.54
C TYR A 66 6.35 -13.22 -5.03
N ASN A 67 5.48 -14.17 -4.64
CA ASN A 67 5.59 -15.56 -5.05
C ASN A 67 5.29 -15.79 -6.54
N THR A 68 4.61 -14.86 -7.23
CA THR A 68 4.40 -14.95 -8.69
C THR A 68 5.63 -14.56 -9.51
N LEU A 69 6.62 -13.89 -8.88
CA LEU A 69 7.84 -13.47 -9.55
C LEU A 69 8.73 -14.68 -9.93
N VAL A 70 9.44 -14.55 -11.04
CA VAL A 70 10.51 -15.50 -11.42
C VAL A 70 11.67 -15.43 -10.41
N ASN A 71 12.43 -16.51 -10.28
CA ASN A 71 13.47 -16.64 -9.24
C ASN A 71 14.52 -15.51 -9.29
N GLU A 72 14.94 -15.11 -10.48
CA GLU A 72 15.87 -13.99 -10.68
C GLU A 72 15.31 -12.71 -10.05
N LYS A 73 14.04 -12.38 -10.33
CA LYS A 73 13.38 -11.19 -9.77
C LYS A 73 13.13 -11.30 -8.27
N LYS A 74 12.85 -12.48 -7.74
CA LYS A 74 12.79 -12.69 -6.28
C LYS A 74 14.11 -12.33 -5.61
N VAL A 75 15.22 -12.84 -6.15
CA VAL A 75 16.57 -12.56 -5.63
C VAL A 75 16.90 -11.06 -5.70
N GLU A 76 16.65 -10.42 -6.85
CA GLU A 76 16.86 -8.97 -7.03
C GLU A 76 16.04 -8.15 -6.02
N VAL A 77 14.73 -8.43 -5.91
CA VAL A 77 13.83 -7.72 -5.00
C VAL A 77 14.26 -7.90 -3.55
N LYS A 78 14.61 -9.13 -3.14
CA LYS A 78 15.05 -9.41 -1.76
C LYS A 78 16.36 -8.71 -1.43
N HIS A 79 17.33 -8.74 -2.35
CA HIS A 79 18.59 -8.03 -2.17
C HIS A 79 18.37 -6.51 -2.07
N GLY A 80 17.58 -5.93 -2.98
CA GLY A 80 17.21 -4.51 -2.94
C GLY A 80 16.47 -4.14 -1.66
N ALA A 81 15.55 -4.99 -1.20
CA ALA A 81 14.81 -4.81 0.03
C ALA A 81 15.70 -4.76 1.28
N LEU A 82 16.68 -5.67 1.37
CA LEU A 82 17.67 -5.70 2.46
C LEU A 82 18.50 -4.41 2.47
N GLU A 83 18.97 -3.98 1.30
CA GLU A 83 19.77 -2.76 1.16
C GLU A 83 18.97 -1.50 1.54
N ILE A 84 17.71 -1.40 1.09
CA ILE A 84 16.81 -0.31 1.48
C ILE A 84 16.59 -0.31 2.99
N CYS A 85 16.37 -1.47 3.61
CA CYS A 85 16.21 -1.57 5.06
C CYS A 85 17.45 -1.11 5.81
N ARG A 86 18.66 -1.46 5.34
CA ARG A 86 19.93 -1.02 5.91
C ARG A 86 20.10 0.49 5.82
N LYS A 87 19.99 1.06 4.60
CA LYS A 87 20.10 2.51 4.37
C LYS A 87 19.07 3.33 5.14
N THR A 88 17.84 2.81 5.23
CA THR A 88 16.76 3.45 5.99
C THR A 88 17.11 3.52 7.48
N ARG A 89 17.64 2.44 8.06
CA ARG A 89 18.07 2.42 9.46
C ARG A 89 19.19 3.44 9.71
N GLU A 90 20.19 3.47 8.84
CA GLU A 90 21.32 4.42 8.94
C GLU A 90 20.87 5.88 8.83
N ALA A 91 19.89 6.16 7.98
CA ALA A 91 19.31 7.50 7.85
C ALA A 91 18.48 7.87 9.09
N ASP A 92 17.66 6.94 9.61
CA ASP A 92 16.88 7.14 10.83
C ASP A 92 17.80 7.46 12.04
N GLU A 93 18.91 6.74 12.19
CA GLU A 93 19.93 6.98 13.24
C GLU A 93 20.59 8.37 13.12
N LYS A 94 20.69 8.89 11.90
CA LYS A 94 21.26 10.21 11.60
C LYS A 94 20.22 11.33 11.55
N GLY A 95 18.94 11.02 11.74
CA GLY A 95 17.83 11.98 11.56
C GLY A 95 17.71 12.52 10.12
N ALA A 96 18.21 11.79 9.13
CA ALA A 96 18.23 12.20 7.74
C ALA A 96 16.95 11.76 7.00
N PRO A 97 16.48 12.53 6.00
CA PRO A 97 15.33 12.13 5.20
C PRO A 97 15.62 10.86 4.38
N VAL A 98 14.62 9.98 4.26
CA VAL A 98 14.71 8.75 3.47
C VAL A 98 13.90 8.91 2.19
N ARG A 99 14.60 8.89 1.04
CA ARG A 99 13.98 8.86 -0.29
C ARG A 99 14.58 7.72 -1.10
N LEU A 100 14.08 6.51 -0.86
CA LEU A 100 14.55 5.28 -1.50
C LEU A 100 13.39 4.62 -2.24
N MET A 101 13.64 4.19 -3.48
CA MET A 101 12.64 3.55 -4.31
C MET A 101 12.22 2.19 -3.72
N CYS A 102 10.91 1.89 -3.71
CA CYS A 102 10.37 0.58 -3.36
C CYS A 102 11.09 -0.55 -4.11
N PRO A 103 11.46 -1.67 -3.44
CA PRO A 103 12.22 -2.74 -4.09
C PRO A 103 11.43 -3.50 -5.16
N LEU A 104 10.10 -3.36 -5.18
CA LEU A 104 9.23 -3.95 -6.19
C LEU A 104 9.02 -3.03 -7.40
N ASN A 105 9.61 -1.84 -7.42
CA ASN A 105 9.55 -0.95 -8.57
C ASN A 105 10.74 -1.20 -9.50
N VAL A 106 10.44 -1.50 -10.76
CA VAL A 106 11.43 -1.62 -11.85
C VAL A 106 10.94 -0.74 -13.00
N ASN A 107 11.79 0.17 -13.46
CA ASN A 107 11.47 1.12 -14.54
C ASN A 107 10.13 1.85 -14.31
N ASN A 108 9.91 2.35 -13.10
CA ASN A 108 8.69 3.04 -12.65
C ASN A 108 7.42 2.18 -12.59
N LEU A 109 7.53 0.86 -12.79
CA LEU A 109 6.41 -0.08 -12.72
C LEU A 109 6.55 -1.02 -11.52
N CYS A 110 5.43 -1.26 -10.82
CA CYS A 110 5.38 -2.23 -9.74
C CYS A 110 5.31 -3.65 -10.31
N LEU A 111 6.29 -4.49 -9.99
CA LEU A 111 6.37 -5.89 -10.40
C LEU A 111 5.16 -6.73 -9.96
N ILE A 112 4.48 -6.30 -8.90
CA ILE A 112 3.32 -7.00 -8.33
C ILE A 112 2.09 -6.08 -8.30
N TYR A 113 1.88 -5.27 -9.34
CA TYR A 113 0.86 -4.22 -9.37
C TYR A 113 -0.53 -4.66 -8.85
N THR A 114 -1.03 -5.83 -9.26
CA THR A 114 -2.31 -6.40 -8.80
C THR A 114 -2.33 -6.73 -7.30
N TYR A 115 -1.16 -6.90 -6.67
CA TYR A 115 -0.97 -7.21 -5.26
C TYR A 115 -0.58 -6.00 -4.40
N ARG A 116 -0.63 -4.79 -4.97
CA ARG A 116 -0.31 -3.56 -4.24
C ARG A 116 -1.24 -3.36 -3.02
N PRO A 117 -0.73 -2.86 -1.90
CA PRO A 117 -1.51 -2.59 -0.69
C PRO A 117 -2.46 -1.39 -0.88
N MET A 118 -3.42 -1.22 0.03
CA MET A 118 -4.47 -0.20 -0.01
C MET A 118 -3.88 1.20 -0.25
N ILE A 119 -2.88 1.60 0.54
CA ILE A 119 -2.34 2.96 0.47
C ILE A 119 -1.72 3.26 -0.90
N CYS A 120 -1.12 2.27 -1.56
CA CYS A 120 -0.57 2.40 -2.91
C CYS A 120 -1.68 2.47 -3.97
N ARG A 121 -2.83 1.82 -3.77
CA ARG A 121 -4.00 1.90 -4.68
C ARG A 121 -4.62 3.27 -4.68
N LEU A 122 -4.76 3.84 -3.49
CA LEU A 122 -5.51 5.05 -3.27
C LEU A 122 -4.62 6.31 -3.38
N HIS A 123 -3.32 6.20 -3.59
CA HIS A 123 -2.44 7.37 -3.62
C HIS A 123 -2.72 8.33 -4.79
N GLY A 124 -2.49 9.63 -4.57
CA GLY A 124 -2.40 10.63 -5.64
C GLY A 124 -3.62 11.54 -5.81
N ILE A 125 -4.82 11.14 -5.34
CA ILE A 125 -6.04 11.95 -5.49
C ILE A 125 -6.52 12.48 -4.12
N PRO A 126 -7.07 13.72 -4.05
CA PRO A 126 -7.68 14.26 -2.84
C PRO A 126 -8.72 13.32 -2.25
N HIS A 127 -8.77 13.27 -0.93
CA HIS A 127 -9.71 12.37 -0.24
C HIS A 127 -10.09 12.88 1.14
N ILE A 128 -11.10 12.21 1.68
CA ILE A 128 -11.65 12.43 3.01
C ILE A 128 -11.45 11.16 3.84
N LEU A 129 -11.12 11.36 5.12
CA LEU A 129 -11.12 10.30 6.12
C LEU A 129 -11.77 10.82 7.41
N GLN A 130 -12.71 10.06 7.95
CA GLN A 130 -13.40 10.40 9.19
C GLN A 130 -13.22 9.27 10.20
N GLY A 131 -12.26 9.43 11.11
CA GLY A 131 -12.03 8.47 12.17
C GLY A 131 -13.17 8.48 13.21
N PRO A 132 -13.44 7.35 13.91
CA PRO A 132 -14.37 7.33 15.03
C PRO A 132 -13.97 8.35 16.10
N GLY A 133 -14.86 9.29 16.41
CA GLY A 133 -14.60 10.36 17.40
C GLY A 133 -13.56 11.40 16.97
N GLN A 134 -13.11 11.38 15.71
CA GLN A 134 -12.18 12.37 15.15
C GLN A 134 -12.90 13.31 14.19
N GLY A 135 -12.32 14.50 13.98
CA GLY A 135 -12.76 15.41 12.94
C GLY A 135 -12.53 14.85 11.54
N VAL A 136 -13.17 15.46 10.55
CA VAL A 136 -12.98 15.10 9.14
C VAL A 136 -11.58 15.53 8.70
N PHE A 137 -10.75 14.58 8.29
CA PHE A 137 -9.44 14.82 7.70
C PHE A 137 -9.56 14.95 6.18
N TYR A 138 -8.86 15.93 5.63
CA TYR A 138 -8.87 16.26 4.21
C TYR A 138 -7.45 16.23 3.67
N ALA A 139 -7.20 15.41 2.64
CA ALA A 139 -5.93 15.39 1.92
C ALA A 139 -6.09 16.00 0.52
N SER A 140 -5.05 16.70 0.05
CA SER A 140 -5.03 17.51 -1.19
C SER A 140 -4.54 16.77 -2.44
N GLY A 141 -4.27 15.46 -2.38
CA GLY A 141 -3.68 14.71 -3.51
C GLY A 141 -2.16 14.87 -3.59
N CYS A 142 -1.54 14.39 -4.67
CA CYS A 142 -0.10 14.61 -4.92
C CYS A 142 0.17 15.92 -5.67
N GLU A 143 1.44 16.32 -5.77
CA GLU A 143 1.86 17.53 -6.50
C GLU A 143 1.40 17.50 -7.96
N VAL A 144 1.64 16.39 -8.65
CA VAL A 144 1.20 16.15 -10.03
C VAL A 144 -0.32 16.28 -10.20
N PHE A 145 -1.09 15.84 -9.21
CA PHE A 145 -2.54 16.05 -9.23
C PHE A 145 -2.88 17.54 -9.16
N THR A 146 -2.21 18.28 -8.28
CA THR A 146 -2.43 19.72 -8.10
C THR A 146 -2.09 20.50 -9.38
N GLU A 147 -1.03 20.10 -10.09
CA GLU A 147 -0.62 20.70 -11.36
C GLU A 147 -1.59 20.39 -12.51
N GLN A 148 -2.06 19.13 -12.60
CA GLN A 148 -2.96 18.71 -13.68
C GLN A 148 -4.41 19.15 -13.47
N CYS A 149 -4.84 19.31 -12.22
CA CYS A 149 -6.25 19.48 -11.86
C CYS A 149 -6.47 20.83 -11.18
N GLN A 150 -6.74 21.88 -11.97
CA GLN A 150 -7.13 23.20 -11.46
C GLN A 150 -8.62 23.31 -11.11
N GLU A 151 -8.94 24.12 -10.10
CA GLU A 151 -10.24 24.68 -9.65
C GLU A 151 -11.55 23.92 -9.96
N LYS A 152 -11.56 22.59 -9.93
CA LYS A 152 -12.80 21.80 -9.93
C LYS A 152 -13.41 21.74 -8.53
N GLU A 153 -14.74 21.65 -8.45
CA GLU A 153 -15.41 21.29 -7.22
C GLU A 153 -14.86 19.95 -6.71
N ARG A 154 -14.74 19.81 -5.39
CA ARG A 154 -14.08 18.66 -4.81
C ARG A 154 -14.96 17.41 -4.96
N PHE A 155 -14.49 16.44 -5.73
CA PHE A 155 -15.04 15.09 -5.72
C PHE A 155 -14.94 14.49 -4.31
N LYS A 156 -16.08 14.03 -3.77
CA LYS A 156 -16.14 13.40 -2.46
C LYS A 156 -15.58 11.97 -2.52
N PHE A 157 -14.25 11.86 -2.48
CA PHE A 157 -13.57 10.57 -2.32
C PHE A 157 -13.42 10.22 -0.84
N ASP A 158 -14.49 9.68 -0.24
CA ASP A 158 -14.46 9.21 1.14
C ASP A 158 -13.83 7.82 1.24
N ARG A 159 -12.72 7.71 1.96
CA ARG A 159 -12.01 6.44 2.17
C ARG A 159 -12.43 5.74 3.45
N THR A 160 -13.20 6.38 4.31
CA THR A 160 -13.59 5.85 5.62
C THR A 160 -14.19 4.45 5.54
N PRO A 161 -15.15 4.16 4.64
CA PRO A 161 -15.74 2.82 4.55
C PRO A 161 -14.70 1.74 4.24
N PHE A 162 -13.76 2.03 3.33
CA PHE A 162 -12.71 1.10 2.96
C PHE A 162 -11.75 0.78 4.11
N TYR A 163 -11.41 1.78 4.93
CA TYR A 163 -10.58 1.55 6.11
C TYR A 163 -11.32 0.71 7.16
N MET A 164 -12.63 0.92 7.32
CA MET A 164 -13.45 0.12 8.23
C MET A 164 -13.56 -1.34 7.79
N GLU A 165 -13.86 -1.59 6.51
CA GLU A 165 -13.94 -2.95 5.95
C GLU A 165 -12.60 -3.70 6.10
N MET A 166 -11.50 -3.01 5.85
CA MET A 166 -10.16 -3.59 5.99
C MET A 166 -9.78 -3.85 7.45
N ALA A 167 -10.17 -2.98 8.36
CA ALA A 167 -9.95 -3.18 9.80
C ALA A 167 -10.73 -4.39 10.32
N GLU A 168 -11.98 -4.58 9.89
CA GLU A 168 -12.77 -5.76 10.30
C GLU A 168 -12.19 -7.04 9.69
N LEU A 169 -11.83 -7.03 8.40
CA LEU A 169 -11.25 -8.21 7.75
C LEU A 169 -9.90 -8.62 8.36
N GLU A 170 -9.04 -7.65 8.70
CA GLU A 170 -7.79 -7.88 9.42
C GLU A 170 -8.03 -8.46 10.81
N LYS A 171 -9.02 -7.94 11.55
CA LYS A 171 -9.39 -8.42 12.88
C LYS A 171 -9.87 -9.87 12.84
N GLU A 172 -10.76 -10.21 11.90
CA GLU A 172 -11.23 -11.58 11.70
C GLU A 172 -10.08 -12.54 11.39
N LEU A 173 -9.18 -12.16 10.45
CA LEU A 173 -8.02 -12.97 10.11
C LEU A 173 -7.15 -13.24 11.34
N LYS A 174 -6.82 -12.18 12.10
CA LYS A 174 -5.99 -12.28 13.31
C LYS A 174 -6.61 -13.18 14.38
N GLN A 175 -7.93 -13.15 14.53
CA GLN A 175 -8.64 -14.07 15.42
C GLN A 175 -8.49 -15.52 14.97
N VAL A 176 -8.69 -15.81 13.68
CA VAL A 176 -8.55 -17.17 13.13
C VAL A 176 -7.13 -17.72 13.28
N VAL A 177 -6.10 -16.87 13.12
CA VAL A 177 -4.70 -17.31 13.26
C VAL A 177 -4.16 -17.20 14.69
N GLY A 178 -4.98 -16.78 15.67
CA GLY A 178 -4.58 -16.60 17.06
C GLY A 178 -3.49 -15.54 17.27
N MET A 179 -3.42 -14.52 16.40
CA MET A 179 -2.38 -13.50 16.40
C MET A 179 -2.83 -12.23 17.10
N THR A 180 -2.10 -11.79 18.13
CA THR A 180 -2.37 -10.53 18.84
C THR A 180 -1.36 -9.43 18.50
N GLN A 181 -0.20 -9.79 17.96
CA GLN A 181 0.90 -8.87 17.68
C GLN A 181 0.50 -7.81 16.68
N LYS A 182 1.02 -6.59 16.85
CA LYS A 182 0.86 -5.50 15.87
C LYS A 182 1.87 -5.69 14.74
N ILE A 183 1.46 -5.32 13.52
CA ILE A 183 2.35 -5.22 12.38
C ILE A 183 2.63 -3.74 12.12
N LYS A 184 3.89 -3.44 11.79
CA LYS A 184 4.34 -2.15 11.29
C LYS A 184 5.54 -2.42 10.40
N MET A 185 5.29 -2.58 9.11
CA MET A 185 6.33 -2.91 8.13
C MET A 185 6.18 -2.08 6.87
N THR A 186 7.28 -1.62 6.30
CA THR A 186 7.31 -1.14 4.92
C THR A 186 7.31 -2.32 3.94
N VAL A 187 6.93 -2.10 2.70
CA VAL A 187 7.03 -3.13 1.63
C VAL A 187 8.44 -3.70 1.53
N ALA A 188 9.48 -2.88 1.74
CA ALA A 188 10.86 -3.36 1.78
C ALA A 188 11.11 -4.31 2.95
N GLN A 189 10.64 -3.98 4.15
CA GLN A 189 10.75 -4.87 5.30
C GLN A 189 10.01 -6.20 5.07
N MET A 190 8.84 -6.17 4.42
CA MET A 190 8.11 -7.40 4.09
C MET A 190 8.88 -8.26 3.09
N SER A 191 9.33 -7.63 1.99
CA SER A 191 10.07 -8.31 0.91
C SER A 191 11.37 -8.95 1.41
N ALA A 192 12.03 -8.34 2.40
CA ALA A 192 13.23 -8.90 3.03
C ALA A 192 12.96 -10.19 3.83
N THR A 193 11.70 -10.46 4.21
CA THR A 193 11.31 -11.63 5.03
C THR A 193 10.80 -12.82 4.25
N PHE A 194 10.51 -12.67 2.96
CA PHE A 194 10.06 -13.76 2.08
C PHE A 194 11.24 -14.59 1.59
#